data_AF-A0A933CWA2-F1
#
_entry.id   AF-A0A933CWA2-F1
#
_cell.length_a   1.000
_cell.length_b   1.000
_cell.length_c   1.000
_cell.angle_alpha   90.00
_cell.angle_beta   90.00
_cell.angle_gamma   90.00
#
_symmetry.space_group_name_H-M   'P 1'
#
loop_
_entity.id
_entity.type
_entity.pdbx_description
1 polymer ?
#
loop_
_entity_poly.entity_id
_entity_poly.type
_entity_poly.pdbx_seq_one_letter_code
_entity_poly.pdbx_strand_id
1 'polypeptide(L)'
;MPELLIAVGIVAALVLAAIGGHFLHGPILLGIGAATSAAGLTIGVIVGVRYHLALYRALGPMGILGSGWWWRPTSYHARLPSANRRTVMPWFHAGVISMAVALAGCALMLAGILRF
;
A
#
# COMPACT_ATOMS: atom_id res chain seq x y z
N MET A 1 -11.87 -11.54 10.23
CA MET A 1 -10.58 -12.25 10.33
C MET A 1 -9.69 -11.72 9.21
N PRO A 2 -8.68 -10.88 9.52
CA PRO A 2 -7.81 -10.25 8.52
C PRO A 2 -7.15 -11.25 7.56
N GLU A 3 -6.95 -12.49 8.01
CA GLU A 3 -6.40 -13.61 7.27
C GLU A 3 -7.27 -13.99 6.07
N LEU A 4 -8.60 -13.97 6.24
CA LEU A 4 -9.57 -14.26 5.18
C LEU A 4 -9.53 -13.17 4.08
N LEU A 5 -9.41 -11.90 4.48
CA LEU A 5 -9.33 -10.78 3.54
C LEU A 5 -8.04 -10.81 2.72
N ILE A 6 -6.93 -11.18 3.36
CA ILE A 6 -5.64 -11.38 2.67
C ILE A 6 -5.72 -12.55 1.70
N ALA A 7 -6.29 -13.69 2.12
CA ALA A 7 -6.44 -14.86 1.27
C ALA A 7 -7.32 -14.57 0.05
N VAL A 8 -8.48 -13.93 0.25
CA VAL A 8 -9.39 -13.53 -0.85
C VAL A 8 -8.70 -12.54 -1.80
N GLY A 9 -7.93 -11.58 -1.26
CA GLY A 9 -7.17 -10.63 -2.07
C GLY A 9 -6.09 -11.29 -2.92
N ILE A 10 -5.36 -12.26 -2.36
CA ILE A 10 -4.35 -13.04 -3.10
C ILE A 10 -5.02 -13.87 -4.20
N VAL A 11 -6.10 -14.58 -3.87
CA VAL A 11 -6.83 -15.40 -4.85
C VAL A 11 -7.40 -14.54 -5.98
N ALA A 12 -8.00 -13.40 -5.66
CA ALA A 12 -8.52 -12.47 -6.67
C ALA A 12 -7.40 -11.93 -7.59
N ALA A 13 -6.25 -11.56 -7.02
CA ALA A 13 -5.10 -11.11 -7.79
C ALA A 13 -4.57 -12.21 -8.72
N LEU A 14 -4.50 -13.46 -8.24
CA LEU A 14 -4.06 -14.61 -9.04
C LEU A 14 -5.04 -14.94 -10.16
N VAL A 15 -6.35 -14.89 -9.90
CA VAL A 15 -7.39 -15.14 -10.91
C VAL A 15 -7.36 -14.06 -11.99
N LEU A 16 -7.24 -12.78 -11.61
CA LEU A 16 -7.13 -11.67 -12.56
C LEU A 16 -5.85 -11.77 -13.41
N ALA A 17 -4.73 -12.16 -12.81
CA ALA A 17 -3.48 -12.40 -13.53
C ALA A 17 -3.57 -13.60 -14.49
N ALA A 18 -4.23 -14.68 -14.08
CA ALA A 18 -4.42 -15.88 -14.89
C ALA A 18 -5.35 -15.63 -16.09
N ILE A 19 -6.49 -14.97 -15.87
CA ILE A 19 -7.44 -14.61 -16.94
C ILE A 19 -6.81 -13.57 -17.87
N GLY A 20 -6.20 -12.52 -17.31
CA GLY A 20 -5.53 -11.49 -18.09
C GLY A 20 -4.38 -12.05 -18.93
N GLY A 21 -3.60 -12.98 -18.38
CA GLY A 21 -2.47 -13.60 -19.08
C GLY A 21 -2.86 -14.49 -20.26
N HIS A 22 -4.11 -14.93 -20.37
CA HIS A 22 -4.58 -15.80 -21.44
C HIS A 22 -5.18 -15.04 -22.63
N PHE A 23 -5.61 -13.79 -22.42
CA PHE A 23 -6.33 -12.98 -23.41
C PHE A 23 -5.65 -11.64 -23.75
N LEU A 24 -4.71 -11.15 -22.94
CA LEU A 24 -4.09 -9.83 -23.12
C LEU A 24 -2.71 -9.96 -23.79
N HIS A 25 -2.52 -9.21 -24.87
CA HIS A 25 -1.23 -9.04 -25.54
C HIS A 25 -0.25 -8.29 -24.63
N GLY A 26 1.06 -8.60 -24.73
CA GLY A 26 2.15 -8.00 -23.95
C GLY A 26 2.07 -6.47 -23.75
N PRO A 27 1.80 -5.66 -24.79
CA PRO A 27 1.64 -4.21 -24.67
C PRO A 27 0.53 -3.76 -23.72
N ILE A 28 -0.59 -4.49 -23.69
CA ILE A 28 -1.76 -4.15 -22.86
C ILE A 28 -1.45 -4.45 -21.39
N LEU A 29 -0.83 -5.60 -21.10
CA LEU A 29 -0.36 -5.94 -19.75
C LEU A 29 0.64 -4.91 -19.22
N LEU A 30 1.54 -4.45 -20.08
CA LEU A 30 2.53 -3.43 -19.75
C LEU A 30 1.87 -2.08 -19.43
N GLY A 31 0.88 -1.66 -20.23
CA GLY A 31 0.10 -0.45 -19.99
C GLY A 31 -0.71 -0.49 -18.68
N ILE A 32 -1.44 -1.60 -18.44
CA ILE A 32 -2.22 -1.79 -17.20
C ILE A 32 -1.30 -1.83 -15.98
N GLY A 33 -0.18 -2.55 -16.07
CA GLY A 33 0.79 -2.63 -15.00
C GLY A 33 1.43 -1.28 -14.68
N ALA A 34 1.78 -0.50 -15.70
CA ALA A 34 2.33 0.85 -15.52
C ALA A 34 1.32 1.79 -14.87
N ALA A 35 0.08 1.80 -15.35
CA ALA A 35 -0.98 2.63 -14.78
C ALA A 35 -1.29 2.25 -13.32
N THR A 36 -1.37 0.95 -13.03
CA THR A 36 -1.63 0.43 -11.68
C THR A 36 -0.48 0.76 -10.72
N SER A 37 0.77 0.61 -11.18
CA SER A 37 1.97 1.00 -10.41
C SER A 37 1.97 2.48 -10.09
N ALA A 38 1.73 3.33 -11.09
CA ALA A 38 1.70 4.77 -10.93
C ALA A 38 0.58 5.22 -9.98
N ALA A 39 -0.61 4.65 -10.11
CA ALA A 39 -1.73 4.93 -9.22
C ALA A 39 -1.42 4.51 -7.77
N GLY A 40 -0.93 3.28 -7.57
CA GLY A 40 -0.54 2.77 -6.25
C GLY A 40 0.52 3.63 -5.58
N LEU A 41 1.56 4.03 -6.31
CA LEU A 41 2.62 4.92 -5.80
C LEU A 41 2.09 6.31 -5.45
N THR A 42 1.32 6.93 -6.35
CA THR A 42 0.79 8.28 -6.13
C THR A 42 -0.13 8.31 -4.90
N ILE A 43 -1.05 7.36 -4.80
CA ILE A 43 -1.94 7.22 -3.64
C ILE A 43 -1.12 6.91 -2.39
N GLY A 44 -0.14 6.01 -2.48
CA GLY A 44 0.72 5.61 -1.37
C GLY A 44 1.53 6.77 -0.80
N VAL A 45 2.07 7.66 -1.64
CA VAL A 45 2.76 8.88 -1.19
C VAL A 45 1.79 9.80 -0.44
N ILE A 46 0.63 10.09 -1.01
CA ILE A 46 -0.37 10.97 -0.38
C ILE A 46 -0.81 10.42 0.97
N VAL A 47 -1.16 9.12 1.00
CA VAL A 47 -1.61 8.43 2.21
C VAL A 47 -0.49 8.34 3.25
N GLY A 48 0.74 8.04 2.81
CA GLY A 48 1.92 8.01 3.67
C GLY A 48 2.20 9.34 4.34
N VAL A 49 2.11 10.45 3.60
CA VAL A 49 2.23 11.81 4.15
C VAL A 49 1.13 12.08 5.17
N ARG A 50 -0.13 11.75 4.85
CA ARG A 50 -1.26 11.90 5.79
C ARG A 50 -1.09 11.06 7.05
N TYR A 51 -0.57 9.85 6.94
CA TYR A 51 -0.23 8.99 8.07
C TYR A 51 0.82 9.65 8.97
N HIS A 52 1.92 10.16 8.41
CA HIS A 52 2.97 10.84 9.19
C HIS A 52 2.43 12.09 9.90
N LEU A 53 1.62 12.91 9.21
CA LEU A 53 0.95 14.07 9.80
C LEU A 53 0.01 13.66 10.94
N ALA A 54 -0.79 12.61 10.76
CA ALA A 54 -1.69 12.10 11.79
C ALA A 54 -0.92 11.57 13.01
N LEU A 55 0.18 10.86 12.78
CA LEU A 55 1.06 10.38 13.84
C LEU A 55 1.73 11.53 14.59
N TYR A 56 2.21 12.54 13.87
CA TYR A 56 2.80 13.75 14.45
C TYR A 56 1.80 14.52 15.30
N ARG A 57 0.57 14.71 14.81
CA ARG A 57 -0.50 15.37 15.59
C ARG A 57 -0.87 14.59 16.84
N ALA A 58 -0.85 13.26 16.75
CA ALA A 58 -1.18 12.41 17.89
C ALA A 58 -0.09 12.41 18.96
N LEU A 59 1.20 12.35 18.58
CA LEU A 59 2.32 12.10 19.50
C LEU A 59 3.23 13.31 19.75
N GLY A 60 3.22 14.30 18.86
CA GLY A 60 4.01 15.52 18.96
C GLY A 60 3.71 16.33 20.22
N PRO A 61 2.43 16.59 20.57
CA PRO A 61 2.07 17.31 21.80
C PRO A 61 2.51 16.58 23.09
N MET A 62 2.75 15.27 23.02
CA MET A 62 3.20 14.48 24.17
C MET A 62 4.73 14.46 24.33
N GLY A 63 5.49 15.05 23.39
CA GLY A 63 6.95 15.05 23.43
C GLY A 63 7.58 13.67 23.24
N ILE A 64 6.83 12.68 22.75
CA ILE A 64 7.27 11.27 22.63
C ILE A 64 8.13 11.05 21.37
N LEU A 65 8.02 11.93 20.38
CA LEU A 65 8.71 11.78 19.09
C LEU A 65 10.18 12.21 19.21
N GLY A 66 11.09 11.24 19.14
CA GLY A 66 12.54 11.51 19.08
C GLY A 66 13.01 12.00 17.70
N SER A 67 14.28 12.41 17.61
CA SER A 67 14.89 12.73 16.31
C SER A 67 14.88 11.46 15.42
N GLY A 68 14.53 11.61 14.15
CA GLY A 68 14.42 10.46 13.23
C GLY A 68 13.13 9.65 13.33
N TRP A 69 12.11 10.10 14.06
CA TRP A 69 10.82 9.37 14.18
C TRP A 69 10.18 8.99 12.83
N TRP A 70 10.35 9.84 11.82
CA TRP A 70 9.87 9.64 10.45
C TRP A 70 10.47 8.42 9.74
N TRP A 71 11.67 7.96 10.12
CA TRP A 71 12.28 6.74 9.56
C TRP A 71 11.74 5.45 10.18
N ARG A 72 11.22 5.53 11.41
CA ARG A 72 10.70 4.39 12.17
C ARG A 72 9.33 4.72 12.78
N PRO A 73 8.32 5.06 11.97
CA PRO A 73 7.05 5.54 12.51
C PRO A 73 6.21 4.42 13.15
N THR A 74 6.46 3.15 12.79
CA THR A 74 5.75 1.97 13.33
C THR A 74 6.12 1.63 14.77
N SER A 75 7.34 1.94 15.23
CA SER A 75 7.74 1.71 16.64
C SER A 75 6.92 2.53 17.63
N TYR A 76 6.25 3.58 17.15
CA TYR A 76 5.39 4.45 17.95
C TYR A 76 3.93 3.99 18.01
N HIS A 77 3.53 2.96 17.25
CA HIS A 77 2.15 2.46 17.26
C HIS A 77 1.72 1.94 18.63
N ALA A 78 2.63 1.31 19.38
CA ALA A 78 2.36 0.82 20.74
C ALA A 78 2.12 1.95 21.75
N ARG A 79 2.60 3.17 21.43
CA ARG A 79 2.49 4.35 22.29
C ARG A 79 1.31 5.24 21.91
N LEU A 80 0.52 4.86 20.90
CA LEU A 80 -0.67 5.62 20.50
C LEU A 80 -1.80 5.42 21.54
N PRO A 81 -2.37 6.52 22.09
CA PRO A 81 -3.60 6.45 22.85
C PRO A 81 -4.70 5.78 22.03
N SER A 82 -5.55 5.00 22.69
CA SER A 82 -6.65 4.24 22.05
C SER A 82 -7.56 5.12 21.19
N ALA A 83 -7.83 6.36 21.62
CA ALA A 83 -8.60 7.35 20.87
C ALA A 83 -7.91 7.75 19.54
N ASN A 84 -6.60 8.00 19.57
CA ASN A 84 -5.83 8.42 18.40
C ASN A 84 -5.54 7.25 17.46
N ARG A 85 -5.49 6.02 17.98
CA ARG A 85 -5.25 4.80 17.19
C ARG A 85 -6.30 4.63 16.09
N ARG A 86 -7.57 4.94 16.37
CA ARG A 86 -8.67 4.86 15.38
C ARG A 86 -8.54 5.87 14.25
N THR A 87 -7.83 6.98 14.47
CA THR A 87 -7.60 8.02 13.46
C THR A 87 -6.33 7.75 12.65
N VAL A 88 -5.27 7.23 13.28
CA VAL A 88 -3.95 7.02 12.63
C VAL A 88 -3.90 5.70 11.85
N MET A 89 -4.42 4.60 12.42
CA MET A 89 -4.27 3.27 11.82
C MET A 89 -4.91 3.09 10.44
N PRO A 90 -6.09 3.67 10.13
CA PRO A 90 -6.65 3.57 8.79
C PRO A 90 -5.72 4.13 7.70
N TRP A 91 -5.01 5.23 7.97
CA TRP A 91 -4.02 5.79 7.02
C TRP A 91 -2.84 4.86 6.83
N PHE A 92 -2.36 4.21 7.90
CA PHE A 92 -1.31 3.20 7.78
C PHE A 92 -1.76 2.02 6.90
N HIS A 93 -2.95 1.47 7.15
CA HIS A 93 -3.48 0.36 6.35
C HIS A 93 -3.70 0.75 4.89
N ALA A 94 -4.24 1.94 4.63
CA ALA A 94 -4.36 2.46 3.27
C ALA A 94 -2.99 2.62 2.57
N GLY A 95 -1.95 2.98 3.31
CA GLY A 95 -0.56 3.03 2.81
C GLY A 95 -0.03 1.66 2.43
N VAL A 96 -0.28 0.64 3.27
CA VAL A 96 0.10 -0.75 2.96
C VAL A 96 -0.66 -1.28 1.73
N ILE A 97 -1.96 -1.00 1.64
CA ILE A 97 -2.79 -1.44 0.51
C ILE A 97 -2.30 -0.79 -0.80
N SER A 98 -2.04 0.52 -0.80
CA SER A 98 -1.55 1.22 -1.98
C SER A 98 -0.17 0.74 -2.43
N MET A 99 0.73 0.40 -1.50
CA MET A 99 1.99 -0.26 -1.81
C MET A 99 1.79 -1.64 -2.45
N ALA A 100 0.86 -2.45 -1.92
CA ALA A 100 0.54 -3.75 -2.50
C ALA A 100 -0.02 -3.62 -3.94
N VAL A 101 -0.86 -2.61 -4.18
CA VAL A 101 -1.36 -2.28 -5.53
C VAL A 101 -0.21 -1.89 -6.46
N ALA A 102 0.73 -1.07 -5.98
CA ALA A 102 1.89 -0.69 -6.78
C ALA A 102 2.74 -1.91 -7.17
N LEU A 103 3.02 -2.82 -6.21
CA LEU A 103 3.76 -4.06 -6.46
C LEU A 103 3.03 -4.99 -7.42
N ALA A 104 1.70 -5.10 -7.33
CA ALA A 104 0.89 -5.86 -8.28
C ALA A 104 1.01 -5.29 -9.70
N GLY A 105 1.01 -3.95 -9.84
CA GLY A 105 1.30 -3.28 -11.10
C GLY A 105 2.67 -3.64 -11.67
N CYS A 106 3.71 -3.64 -10.84
CA CYS A 106 5.07 -4.02 -11.26
C CYS A 106 5.12 -5.48 -11.74
N ALA A 107 4.43 -6.39 -11.05
CA ALA A 107 4.34 -7.80 -11.46
C ALA A 107 3.63 -7.94 -12.82
N LEU A 108 2.57 -7.16 -13.06
CA LEU A 108 1.89 -7.14 -14.36
C LEU A 108 2.78 -6.59 -15.49
N MET A 109 3.56 -5.54 -15.22
CA MET A 109 4.55 -5.03 -16.18
C MET A 109 5.58 -6.11 -16.53
N LEU A 110 6.13 -6.78 -15.52
CA LEU A 110 7.10 -7.86 -15.74
C LEU A 110 6.49 -8.99 -16.57
N ALA A 111 5.26 -9.40 -16.27
CA ALA A 111 4.53 -10.40 -17.06
C ALA A 111 4.28 -9.94 -18.51
N GLY A 112 4.02 -8.65 -18.73
CA GLY A 112 3.89 -8.06 -20.06
C GLY A 112 5.21 -8.10 -20.85
N ILE A 113 6.33 -7.75 -20.21
CA ILE A 113 7.68 -7.79 -20.82
C ILE A 113 8.07 -9.23 -21.19
N LEU A 114 7.77 -10.21 -20.32
CA LEU A 114 8.08 -11.62 -20.58
C LEU A 114 7.22 -12.25 -21.68
N ARG A 115 6.17 -11.57 -22.11
CA ARG A 115 5.26 -11.98 -23.19
C ARG A 115 5.33 -11.10 -24.43
N PHE A 116 6.29 -10.17 -24.45
CA PHE A 116 6.60 -9.37 -25.63
C PHE A 116 7.45 -10.15 -26.63
#